data_AF-A0A0M2SZP0-F1
#
_entry.id   AF-A0A0M2SZP0-F1
#
_cell.length_a   1.000
_cell.length_b   1.000
_cell.length_c   1.000
_cell.angle_alpha   90.00
_cell.angle_beta   90.00
_cell.angle_gamma   90.00
#
_symmetry.space_group_name_H-M   'P 1'
#
loop_
_entity.id
_entity.type
_entity.pdbx_description
1 polymer ?
#
loop_
_entity_poly.entity_id
_entity_poly.type
_entity_poly.pdbx_seq_one_letter_code
_entity_poly.pdbx_strand_id
1 'polypeptide(L)' 'MWVISVYEKNDIHMFEFDNQEEAKESFKKLKGNKVLSEVIYYNDFDSKEIEEAYVNAKVS' A
#
# COMPACT_ATOMS: atom_id res chain seq x y z
N MET A 1 -4.19 -3.51 -2.38
CA MET A 1 -3.26 -3.58 -3.54
C MET A 1 -1.88 -3.12 -3.10
N TRP A 2 -0.80 -3.64 -3.68
CA TRP A 2 0.57 -3.27 -3.31
C TRP A 2 1.30 -2.65 -4.49
N VAL A 3 2.02 -1.55 -4.26
CA VAL A 3 2.73 -0.82 -5.32
C VAL A 3 4.19 -0.65 -4.93
N ILE A 4 5.08 -0.94 -5.87
CA ILE A 4 6.50 -0.58 -5.77
C ILE A 4 6.77 0.58 -6.72
N SER A 5 7.21 1.70 -6.16
CA SER A 5 7.69 2.85 -6.92
C SER A 5 9.21 2.85 -6.92
N VAL A 6 9.83 2.83 -8.10
CA VAL A 6 11.29 2.87 -8.29
C VAL A 6 11.65 4.17 -8.99
N TYR A 7 12.50 4.97 -8.35
CA TYR A 7 13.10 6.16 -8.93
C TYR A 7 14.50 5.84 -9.45
N GLU A 8 14.70 5.99 -10.76
CA GLU A 8 15.98 5.78 -11.42
C GLU A 8 16.12 6.74 -12.61
N LYS A 9 17.31 7.33 -12.80
CA LYS A 9 17.65 8.15 -13.98
C LYS A 9 16.64 9.27 -14.30
N ASN A 10 16.09 9.91 -13.27
CA ASN A 10 15.05 10.95 -13.37
C ASN A 10 13.72 10.44 -13.95
N ASP A 11 13.45 9.14 -13.85
CA ASP A 11 12.18 8.53 -14.20
C ASP A 11 11.59 7.77 -12.99
N ILE A 12 10.28 7.55 -13.03
CA ILE A 12 9.53 6.79 -12.01
C ILE A 12 8.86 5.60 -12.71
N HIS A 13 9.20 4.40 -12.23
CA HIS A 13 8.52 3.18 -12.63
C HIS A 13 7.66 2.67 -11.48
N MET A 14 6.42 2.26 -11.78
CA MET A 14 5.48 1.71 -10.81
C MET A 14 5.12 0.28 -11.21
N PHE A 15 5.13 -0.61 -10.22
CA PHE A 15 4.76 -2.01 -10.36
C PHE A 15 3.64 -2.33 -9.36
N GLU A 16 2.55 -2.90 -9.86
CA GLU A 16 1.36 -3.21 -9.07
C GLU A 16 1.29 -4.72 -8.79
N PHE A 17 0.82 -5.07 -7.60
CA PHE A 17 0.70 -6.45 -7.13
C PHE A 17 -0.59 -6.63 -6.34
N ASP A 18 -1.19 -7.81 -6.45
CA ASP A 18 -2.44 -8.13 -5.76
C ASP A 18 -2.24 -8.36 -4.26
N ASN A 19 -1.11 -8.98 -3.88
CA ASN A 19 -0.83 -9.40 -2.52
C ASN A 19 0.54 -8.91 -2.00
N GLN A 20 0.67 -8.88 -0.68
CA GLN A 20 1.86 -8.36 -0.01
C GLN A 20 3.10 -9.24 -0.25
N GLU A 21 2.93 -10.56 -0.33
CA GLU A 21 4.03 -11.51 -0.42
C GLU A 21 4.77 -11.34 -1.73
N GLU A 22 4.05 -11.34 -2.86
CA GLU A 22 4.59 -11.12 -4.20
C GLU A 22 5.31 -9.76 -4.32
N ALA A 23 4.71 -8.70 -3.77
CA ALA A 23 5.33 -7.39 -3.75
C ALA A 23 6.64 -7.39 -2.94
N LYS A 24 6.67 -8.02 -1.76
CA LYS A 24 7.88 -8.13 -0.94
C LYS A 24 8.98 -8.95 -1.63
N GLU A 25 8.63 -10.03 -2.32
CA GLU A 25 9.60 -10.81 -3.08
C GLU A 25 10.19 -10.02 -4.25
N SER A 26 9.35 -9.31 -5.00
CA SER A 26 9.79 -8.44 -6.10
C SER A 26 10.65 -7.27 -5.60
N PHE A 27 10.26 -6.66 -4.47
CA PHE A 27 11.01 -5.57 -3.85
C PHE A 27 12.45 -5.97 -3.53
N LYS A 28 12.70 -7.18 -3.02
CA LYS A 28 14.06 -7.66 -2.72
C LYS A 28 14.95 -7.78 -3.98
N LYS A 29 14.36 -8.04 -5.14
CA LYS A 29 15.06 -8.27 -6.41
C LYS A 29 15.35 -6.96 -7.15
N LEU A 30 14.51 -5.94 -6.99
CA LEU A 30 14.64 -4.64 -7.65
C LEU A 30 15.83 -3.84 -7.10
N LYS A 31 16.51 -3.07 -7.96
CA LYS A 31 17.62 -2.17 -7.62
C LYS A 31 17.16 -0.70 -7.70
N GLY A 32 18.02 0.22 -7.28
CA GLY A 32 17.71 1.66 -7.26
C GLY A 32 16.97 2.11 -6.00
N ASN A 33 16.56 3.38 -6.01
CA ASN A 33 15.79 3.99 -4.92
C ASN A 33 14.34 3.59 -5.05
N LYS A 34 13.83 2.79 -4.12
CA LYS A 34 12.52 2.17 -4.23
C LYS A 34 11.75 2.24 -2.93
N VAL A 35 10.44 2.36 -3.05
CA VAL A 35 9.48 2.39 -1.94
C VAL A 35 8.41 1.35 -2.21
N LEU A 36 8.06 0.58 -1.18
CA LEU A 36 6.92 -0.33 -1.19
C LEU A 36 5.79 0.35 -0.42
N SER A 37 4.61 0.45 -1.03
CA SER A 37 3.43 1.07 -0.45
C SER A 37 2.23 0.13 -0.57
N GLU A 38 1.38 0.16 0.43
CA GLU A 38 0.06 -0.46 0.38
C GLU A 38 -0.96 0.59 -0.05
N VAL A 39 -1.77 0.24 -1.05
CA VAL A 39 -2.92 1.03 -1.47
C VAL A 39 -4.16 0.42 -0.82
N ILE A 40 -4.77 1.25 0.02
CA ILE A 40 -5.96 0.95 0.79
C ILE A 40 -7.12 1.73 0.19
N TYR A 41 -8.18 1.03 -0.23
CA TYR A 41 -9.40 1.64 -0.73
C TYR A 41 -10.42 1.83 0.39
N TYR A 42 -11.34 2.79 0.19
CA TYR A 42 -12.41 3.06 1.16
C TYR A 42 -13.31 1.84 1.43
N ASN A 43 -13.41 0.93 0.45
CA ASN A 43 -14.21 -0.29 0.50
C ASN A 43 -13.41 -1.52 0.94
N ASP A 44 -12.11 -1.39 1.21
CA ASP A 44 -11.32 -2.48 1.79
C ASP A 44 -11.70 -2.72 3.26
N PHE A 45 -12.33 -1.73 3.91
CA PHE A 45 -12.86 -1.83 5.26
C PHE A 45 -14.37 -2.02 5.23
N ASP A 46 -14.89 -2.86 6.13
CA ASP A 46 -16.33 -2.91 6.35
C ASP A 46 -16.78 -1.57 6.92
N SER A 47 -17.81 -1.00 6.30
CA SER A 47 -18.56 0.16 6.78
C SER A 47 -18.85 0.13 8.29
N LYS A 48 -19.12 -1.05 8.86
CA LYS A 48 -19.39 -1.22 10.29
C LYS A 48 -18.15 -1.00 11.15
N GLU A 49 -16.99 -1.51 10.72
CA GLU A 49 -15.72 -1.32 11.43
C GLU A 49 -15.30 0.16 11.39
N ILE A 50 -15.55 0.86 10.27
CA ILE A 50 -15.33 2.30 10.17
C ILE A 50 -16.25 3.06 11.14
N GLU A 51 -17.54 2.76 11.16
CA GLU A 51 -18.50 3.41 12.07
C GLU A 51 -18.12 3.20 13.54
N GLU A 52 -17.75 1.98 13.93
CA GLU A 52 -17.29 1.67 15.30
C GLU A 52 -16.01 2.44 15.67
N ALA A 53 -15.02 2.51 14.78
CA ALA A 53 -13.80 3.29 15.00
C ALA A 53 -14.10 4.80 15.16
N TYR A 54 -15.00 5.35 14.35
CA TYR A 54 -15.43 6.75 14.45
C TYR A 54 -16.18 7.07 15.75
N VAL A 55 -17.05 6.16 16.21
CA VAL A 55 -17.75 6.31 17.49
C VAL A 55 -16.74 6.30 18.64
N ASN A 56 -15.82 5.35 18.66
CA ASN A 56 -14.81 5.23 19.72
C ASN A 56 -13.87 6.44 19.78
N ALA A 57 -13.51 7.02 18.63
CA ALA A 57 -12.65 8.21 18.56
C ALA A 57 -13.32 9.50 19.09
N LYS A 58 -14.66 9.58 19.10
CA LYS A 58 -15.41 10.74 19.63
C LYS A 58 -15.71 10.67 21.12
N VAL A 59 -15.54 9.50 21.73
CA VAL A 59 -15.80 9.26 23.16
C VAL A 59 -14.52 9.43 24.01
N SER A 60 -13.37 9.69 23.37
CA SER A 60 -12.09 10.09 23.98
C SER A 60 -11.92 11.60 24.03
#